data_AF-A0A522CT21-F1
#
_entry.id   AF-A0A522CT21-F1
#
_cell.length_a   1.000
_cell.length_b   1.000
_cell.length_c   1.000
_cell.angle_alpha   90.00
_cell.angle_beta   90.00
_cell.angle_gamma   90.00
#
_symmetry.space_group_name_H-M   'P 1'
#
loop_
_entity.id
_entity.type
_entity.pdbx_description
1 polymer ?
#
loop_
_entity_poly.entity_id
_entity_poly.type
_entity_poly.pdbx_seq_one_letter_code
_entity_poly.pdbx_strand_id
1 'polypeptide(L)'
;MERFTDIHALVDAIERAHKFKKKRLSFMKRASVNAEIIRMRDSFDLLWRKDGEDYRLRNPSLSKGAIDILAGIFGKKEEAGAIQEADRALCAIDRLRFNHFLSATIASVPSVNHLYELFFGPGERLERLACDRIPYLERYLPTMGRIGTDMEALVLSKADIDTLWEMIQLFDVIRENLQKDTALYARFRKDFRGHYREGGELSILGYGEISTVMSMVKGRVLDRSFELQRVEGSKWVWKRMPPFPSREEVDRYDAAYREYRALLVAMGIAVPEQALSRFDYAGALTVYAGQARINPDFVAHVLLRRLDTENAKRLFFMVLRELEKVFAFNARGGGVRIGIDGQLSNWVLDSKGGALNYVHEGDGMFYIDTSTPLFRKEGREQMNPEVFIMTTPSFLRWVVRRFFLQEVLDRYYDLRLVIVDIIANLHKEQMPGLIPHFIPMANAFIDRLGITGGAITREEVDKYYSGDAFIWKFYQFARRIDRFITESILRKKYSYRLPGKIKR
;
A
#
# COMPACT_ATOMS: atom_id res chain seq x y z
N MET A 1 -4.45 -19.99 19.68
CA MET A 1 -5.63 -19.46 18.99
C MET A 1 -6.83 -19.26 19.93
N GLU A 2 -6.86 -19.91 21.10
CA GLU A 2 -7.97 -19.82 22.07
C GLU A 2 -8.08 -18.51 22.87
N ARG A 3 -7.06 -17.62 22.81
CA ARG A 3 -6.96 -16.46 23.72
C ARG A 3 -8.05 -15.40 23.52
N PHE A 4 -8.72 -15.34 22.37
CA PHE A 4 -9.70 -14.31 22.00
C PHE A 4 -10.90 -14.85 21.21
N THR A 5 -11.29 -16.12 21.43
CA THR A 5 -12.37 -16.78 20.66
C THR A 5 -13.69 -16.01 20.70
N ASP A 6 -14.03 -15.42 21.84
CA ASP A 6 -15.21 -14.57 22.05
C ASP A 6 -15.20 -13.31 21.17
N ILE A 7 -14.04 -12.66 21.02
CA ILE A 7 -13.88 -11.46 20.20
C ILE A 7 -13.90 -11.81 18.71
N HIS A 8 -13.33 -12.96 18.32
CA HIS A 8 -13.46 -13.45 16.94
C HIS A 8 -14.93 -13.72 16.59
N ALA A 9 -15.68 -14.38 17.47
CA ALA A 9 -17.11 -14.60 17.28
C ALA A 9 -17.90 -13.29 17.17
N LEU A 10 -17.55 -12.27 17.97
CA LEU A 10 -18.13 -10.93 17.86
C LEU A 10 -17.85 -10.30 16.49
N VAL A 11 -16.58 -10.29 16.04
CA VAL A 11 -16.21 -9.69 14.74
C VAL A 11 -16.95 -10.37 13.60
N ASP A 12 -17.08 -11.70 13.63
CA ASP A 12 -17.82 -12.48 12.65
C ASP A 12 -19.31 -12.15 12.66
N ALA A 13 -19.92 -12.01 13.85
CA ALA A 13 -21.31 -11.61 14.00
C ALA A 13 -21.56 -10.21 13.42
N ILE A 14 -20.67 -9.25 13.69
CA ILE A 14 -20.77 -7.89 13.16
C ILE A 14 -20.61 -7.88 11.62
N GLU A 15 -19.68 -8.66 11.05
CA GLU A 15 -19.51 -8.74 9.58
C GLU A 15 -20.77 -9.30 8.91
N ARG A 16 -21.40 -10.34 9.50
CA ARG A 16 -22.70 -10.86 9.01
C ARG A 16 -23.79 -9.80 9.11
N ALA A 17 -23.95 -9.17 10.28
CA ALA A 17 -24.94 -8.12 10.50
C ALA A 17 -24.73 -6.93 9.55
N HIS A 18 -23.49 -6.54 9.27
CA HIS A 18 -23.17 -5.46 8.34
C HIS A 18 -23.71 -5.72 6.92
N LYS A 19 -23.62 -6.95 6.42
CA LYS A 19 -24.17 -7.33 5.11
C LYS A 19 -25.69 -7.13 5.09
N PHE A 20 -26.40 -7.55 6.13
CA PHE A 20 -27.85 -7.36 6.25
C PHE A 20 -28.24 -5.88 6.40
N LYS A 21 -27.51 -5.11 7.21
CA LYS A 21 -27.72 -3.66 7.36
C LYS A 21 -27.56 -2.93 6.02
N LYS A 22 -26.52 -3.24 5.23
CA LYS A 22 -26.34 -2.66 3.89
C LYS A 22 -27.46 -3.04 2.92
N LYS A 23 -27.88 -4.31 2.92
CA LYS A 23 -29.02 -4.79 2.13
C LYS A 23 -30.27 -3.99 2.48
N ARG A 24 -30.65 -3.93 3.77
CA ARG A 24 -31.81 -3.19 4.27
C ARG A 24 -31.75 -1.71 3.88
N LEU A 25 -30.59 -1.07 4.04
CA LEU A 25 -30.38 0.32 3.66
C LEU A 25 -30.64 0.57 2.17
N SER A 26 -30.27 -0.36 1.28
CA SER A 26 -30.58 -0.24 -0.16
C SER A 26 -32.09 -0.26 -0.44
N PHE A 27 -32.84 -1.09 0.29
CA PHE A 27 -34.29 -1.15 0.17
C PHE A 27 -34.97 0.08 0.77
N MET A 28 -34.47 0.60 1.90
CA MET A 28 -34.95 1.86 2.47
C MET A 28 -34.78 3.03 1.48
N LYS A 29 -33.66 3.09 0.75
CA LYS A 29 -33.46 4.11 -0.31
C LYS A 29 -34.47 3.96 -1.44
N ARG A 30 -34.74 2.73 -1.88
CA ARG A 30 -35.76 2.44 -2.91
C ARG A 30 -37.16 2.82 -2.44
N ALA A 31 -37.48 2.55 -1.17
CA ALA A 31 -38.75 2.88 -0.54
C ALA A 31 -39.03 4.39 -0.57
N SER A 32 -38.00 5.21 -0.32
CA SER A 32 -38.11 6.68 -0.32
C SER A 32 -38.45 7.30 -1.68
N VAL A 33 -38.35 6.54 -2.78
CA VAL A 33 -38.62 7.04 -4.14
C VAL A 33 -39.70 6.25 -4.88
N ASN A 34 -40.18 5.14 -4.31
CA ASN A 34 -41.20 4.31 -4.95
C ASN A 34 -42.59 4.88 -4.67
N ALA A 35 -43.30 5.32 -5.72
CA ALA A 35 -44.60 5.97 -5.60
C ALA A 35 -45.67 5.10 -4.93
N GLU A 36 -45.65 3.78 -5.12
CA GLU A 36 -46.60 2.86 -4.49
C GLU A 36 -46.35 2.76 -2.98
N ILE A 37 -45.09 2.61 -2.56
CA ILE A 37 -44.69 2.61 -1.14
C ILE A 37 -44.98 3.95 -0.47
N ILE A 38 -44.74 5.07 -1.15
CA ILE A 38 -45.05 6.41 -0.65
C ILE A 38 -46.56 6.55 -0.45
N ARG A 39 -47.39 6.15 -1.43
CA ARG A 39 -48.85 6.15 -1.28
C ARG A 39 -49.31 5.26 -0.12
N MET A 40 -48.70 4.07 0.04
CA MET A 40 -49.00 3.19 1.17
C MET A 40 -48.71 3.85 2.51
N ARG A 41 -47.57 4.55 2.62
CA ARG A 41 -47.20 5.32 3.81
C ARG A 41 -48.22 6.43 4.09
N ASP A 42 -48.53 7.23 3.07
CA ASP A 42 -49.38 8.42 3.20
C ASP A 42 -50.86 8.06 3.45
N SER A 43 -51.26 6.85 3.06
CA SER A 43 -52.62 6.32 3.24
C SER A 43 -52.67 5.15 4.23
N PHE A 44 -51.71 5.03 5.16
CA PHE A 44 -51.51 3.84 6.00
C PHE A 44 -52.80 3.40 6.72
N ASP A 45 -53.51 4.32 7.37
CA ASP A 45 -54.75 4.02 8.11
C ASP A 45 -55.88 3.52 7.21
N LEU A 46 -55.86 3.90 5.92
CA LEU A 46 -56.86 3.50 4.94
C LEU A 46 -56.56 2.13 4.31
N LEU A 47 -55.34 1.62 4.46
CA LEU A 47 -54.95 0.31 3.90
C LEU A 47 -55.58 -0.86 4.64
N TRP A 48 -55.93 -0.68 5.91
CA TRP A 48 -56.34 -1.77 6.79
C TRP A 48 -57.86 -1.80 6.99
N ARG A 49 -58.41 -3.02 7.03
CA ARG A 49 -59.79 -3.32 7.45
C ARG A 49 -59.72 -4.11 8.75
N LYS A 50 -60.40 -3.61 9.77
CA LYS A 50 -60.61 -4.34 11.02
C LYS A 50 -61.56 -5.52 10.77
N ASP A 51 -61.17 -6.71 11.20
CA ASP A 51 -61.89 -7.98 11.06
C ASP A 51 -61.84 -8.70 12.42
N GLY A 52 -62.83 -8.44 13.27
CA GLY A 52 -62.76 -8.82 14.69
C GLY A 52 -61.69 -8.03 15.45
N GLU A 53 -60.80 -8.74 16.17
CA GLU A 53 -59.63 -8.14 16.85
C GLU A 53 -58.41 -7.98 15.92
N ASP A 54 -58.50 -8.50 14.69
CA ASP A 54 -57.42 -8.51 13.72
C ASP A 54 -57.60 -7.46 12.62
N TYR A 55 -56.54 -7.24 11.86
CA TYR A 55 -56.45 -6.33 10.73
C TYR A 55 -55.98 -7.06 9.49
N ARG A 56 -56.68 -6.83 8.37
CA ARG A 56 -56.35 -7.34 7.03
C ARG A 56 -56.19 -6.20 6.04
N LEU A 57 -55.38 -6.39 5.00
CA LEU A 57 -55.25 -5.42 3.91
C LEU A 57 -56.53 -5.35 3.08
N ARG A 58 -57.03 -4.13 2.81
CA ARG A 58 -58.23 -3.89 2.00
C ARG A 58 -58.03 -4.26 0.54
N ASN A 59 -56.85 -3.95 0.01
CA ASN A 59 -56.47 -4.31 -1.34
C ASN A 59 -55.03 -4.87 -1.30
N PRO A 60 -54.86 -6.20 -1.35
CA PRO A 60 -53.55 -6.82 -1.28
C PRO A 60 -52.79 -6.75 -2.61
N SER A 61 -53.37 -6.18 -3.69
CA SER A 61 -52.74 -6.10 -5.01
C SER A 61 -51.57 -5.10 -5.01
N LEU A 62 -50.43 -5.51 -4.49
CA LEU A 62 -49.17 -4.77 -4.57
C LEU A 62 -48.38 -5.23 -5.79
N SER A 63 -47.69 -4.29 -6.45
CA SER A 63 -46.74 -4.69 -7.47
C SER A 63 -45.65 -5.57 -6.86
N LYS A 64 -45.10 -6.50 -7.67
CA LYS A 64 -43.95 -7.32 -7.27
C LYS A 64 -42.79 -6.46 -6.74
N GLY A 65 -42.59 -5.27 -7.33
CA GLY A 65 -41.56 -4.32 -6.89
C GLY A 65 -41.81 -3.74 -5.50
N ALA A 66 -43.06 -3.45 -5.13
CA ALA A 66 -43.41 -2.99 -3.79
C ALA A 66 -43.27 -4.11 -2.75
N ILE A 67 -43.71 -5.33 -3.08
CA ILE A 67 -43.54 -6.52 -2.23
C ILE A 67 -42.05 -6.77 -1.95
N ASP A 68 -41.22 -6.74 -3.00
CA ASP A 68 -39.77 -6.88 -2.87
C ASP A 68 -39.15 -5.80 -1.97
N ILE A 69 -39.65 -4.55 -2.05
CA ILE A 69 -39.17 -3.46 -1.20
C ILE A 69 -39.55 -3.69 0.26
N LEU A 70 -40.80 -4.03 0.55
CA LEU A 70 -41.27 -4.29 1.91
C LEU A 70 -40.52 -5.48 2.53
N ALA A 71 -40.43 -6.60 1.79
CA ALA A 71 -39.67 -7.77 2.21
C ALA A 71 -38.19 -7.43 2.46
N GLY A 72 -37.62 -6.51 1.69
CA GLY A 72 -36.24 -6.04 1.87
C GLY A 72 -36.03 -5.07 3.04
N ILE A 73 -37.01 -4.23 3.37
CA ILE A 73 -36.96 -3.32 4.53
C ILE A 73 -37.08 -4.13 5.83
N PHE A 74 -38.09 -4.98 5.93
CA PHE A 74 -38.32 -5.77 7.14
C PHE A 74 -37.33 -6.93 7.24
N GLY A 75 -36.84 -7.45 6.11
CA GLY A 75 -35.89 -8.56 6.05
C GLY A 75 -36.53 -9.88 6.53
N LYS A 76 -35.83 -10.99 6.33
CA LYS A 76 -36.27 -12.25 6.94
C LYS A 76 -36.01 -12.23 8.44
N LYS A 77 -36.78 -13.02 9.21
CA LYS A 77 -36.63 -13.14 10.67
C LYS A 77 -35.20 -13.48 11.07
N GLU A 78 -34.52 -14.32 10.30
CA GLU A 78 -33.13 -14.71 10.53
C GLU A 78 -32.14 -13.55 10.31
N GLU A 79 -32.37 -12.70 9.30
CA GLU A 79 -31.51 -11.55 9.02
C GLU A 79 -31.61 -10.50 10.12
N ALA A 80 -32.84 -10.24 10.58
CA ALA A 80 -33.09 -9.31 11.67
C ALA A 80 -32.60 -9.86 13.02
N GLY A 81 -32.75 -11.17 13.25
CA GLY A 81 -32.19 -11.86 14.42
C GLY A 81 -30.66 -11.78 14.46
N ALA A 82 -29.99 -11.99 13.33
CA ALA A 82 -28.52 -11.86 13.25
C ALA A 82 -28.02 -10.44 13.54
N ILE A 83 -28.78 -9.40 13.13
CA ILE A 83 -28.47 -8.01 13.50
C ILE A 83 -28.61 -7.81 15.01
N GLN A 84 -29.69 -8.29 15.61
CA GLN A 84 -29.94 -8.17 17.05
C GLN A 84 -28.88 -8.91 17.88
N GLU A 85 -28.52 -10.13 17.48
CA GLU A 85 -27.49 -10.93 18.13
C GLU A 85 -26.14 -10.21 18.12
N ALA A 86 -25.73 -9.67 16.96
CA ALA A 86 -24.49 -8.90 16.85
C ALA A 86 -24.52 -7.62 17.70
N ASP A 87 -25.64 -6.91 17.73
CA ASP A 87 -25.81 -5.69 18.52
C ASP A 87 -25.75 -5.99 20.03
N ARG A 88 -26.39 -7.08 20.49
CA ARG A 88 -26.31 -7.56 21.88
C ARG A 88 -24.89 -7.98 22.25
N ALA A 89 -24.23 -8.76 21.40
CA ALA A 89 -22.84 -9.17 21.62
C ALA A 89 -21.90 -7.96 21.72
N LEU A 90 -22.13 -6.94 20.90
CA LEU A 90 -21.35 -5.70 20.94
C LEU A 90 -21.59 -4.88 22.22
N CYS A 91 -22.83 -4.80 22.71
CA CYS A 91 -23.12 -4.11 23.97
C CYS A 91 -22.61 -4.88 25.20
N ALA A 92 -22.48 -6.20 25.11
CA ALA A 92 -22.06 -7.07 26.22
C ALA A 92 -20.55 -7.36 26.27
N ILE A 93 -19.78 -6.94 25.26
CA ILE A 93 -18.35 -7.29 25.18
C ILE A 93 -17.52 -6.61 26.29
N ASP A 94 -16.56 -7.35 26.84
CA ASP A 94 -15.55 -6.80 27.73
C ASP A 94 -14.63 -5.85 26.95
N ARG A 95 -14.76 -4.55 27.22
CA ARG A 95 -14.00 -3.48 26.55
C ARG A 95 -12.49 -3.60 26.78
N LEU A 96 -12.05 -4.00 27.98
CA LEU A 96 -10.64 -4.18 28.30
C LEU A 96 -10.06 -5.34 27.50
N ARG A 97 -10.82 -6.44 27.42
CA ARG A 97 -10.45 -7.62 26.64
C ARG A 97 -10.39 -7.31 25.14
N PHE A 98 -11.34 -6.53 24.62
CA PHE A 98 -11.31 -6.05 23.22
C PHE A 98 -10.07 -5.19 22.93
N ASN A 99 -9.71 -4.28 23.85
CA ASN A 99 -8.50 -3.49 23.72
C ASN A 99 -7.22 -4.35 23.77
N HIS A 100 -7.18 -5.38 24.62
CA HIS A 100 -6.08 -6.35 24.64
C HIS A 100 -5.98 -7.14 23.33
N PHE A 101 -7.10 -7.53 22.73
CA PHE A 101 -7.10 -8.17 21.41
C PHE A 101 -6.52 -7.26 20.33
N LEU A 102 -6.94 -5.99 20.27
CA LEU A 102 -6.37 -5.03 19.32
C LEU A 102 -4.87 -4.86 19.57
N SER A 103 -4.46 -4.69 20.83
CA SER A 103 -3.04 -4.55 21.20
C SER A 103 -2.19 -5.77 20.88
N ALA A 104 -2.77 -6.97 20.92
CA ALA A 104 -2.09 -8.22 20.58
C ALA A 104 -1.96 -8.45 19.07
N THR A 105 -2.86 -7.87 18.27
CA THR A 105 -2.95 -8.11 16.80
C THR A 105 -2.44 -6.93 15.97
N ILE A 106 -2.26 -5.76 16.60
CA ILE A 106 -1.87 -4.51 15.96
C ILE A 106 -0.70 -3.90 16.72
N ALA A 107 0.42 -3.72 16.03
CA ALA A 107 1.65 -3.20 16.63
C ALA A 107 1.61 -1.68 16.95
N SER A 108 0.75 -0.93 16.27
CA SER A 108 0.70 0.54 16.39
C SER A 108 -0.29 0.96 17.47
N VAL A 109 0.22 1.52 18.58
CA VAL A 109 -0.63 2.05 19.68
C VAL A 109 -1.63 3.11 19.19
N PRO A 110 -1.25 4.11 18.35
CA PRO A 110 -2.23 5.04 17.79
C PRO A 110 -3.32 4.36 16.97
N SER A 111 -2.98 3.30 16.22
CA SER A 111 -3.95 2.53 15.45
C SER A 111 -4.89 1.73 16.35
N VAL A 112 -4.37 1.15 17.43
CA VAL A 112 -5.18 0.48 18.46
C VAL A 112 -6.19 1.46 19.05
N ASN A 113 -5.74 2.64 19.47
CA ASN A 113 -6.61 3.68 20.05
C ASN A 113 -7.69 4.11 19.05
N HIS A 114 -7.30 4.42 17.80
CA HIS A 114 -8.24 4.81 16.74
C HIS A 114 -9.30 3.72 16.48
N LEU A 115 -8.89 2.45 16.39
CA LEU A 115 -9.83 1.34 16.16
C LEU A 115 -10.73 1.08 17.36
N TYR A 116 -10.20 1.23 18.57
CA TYR A 116 -10.98 1.16 19.80
C TYR A 116 -12.00 2.30 19.87
N GLU A 117 -11.64 3.52 19.47
CA GLU A 117 -12.52 4.69 19.46
C GLU A 117 -13.71 4.53 18.52
N LEU A 118 -13.56 3.82 17.38
CA LEU A 118 -14.71 3.50 16.51
C LEU A 118 -15.79 2.66 17.21
N PHE A 119 -15.41 1.88 18.22
CA PHE A 119 -16.31 1.05 19.02
C PHE A 119 -16.79 1.75 20.30
N PHE A 120 -15.87 2.40 21.02
CA PHE A 120 -16.07 2.86 22.41
C PHE A 120 -15.61 4.30 22.68
N GLY A 121 -15.26 5.05 21.64
CA GLY A 121 -14.74 6.42 21.76
C GLY A 121 -15.79 7.47 22.13
N PRO A 122 -15.35 8.72 22.33
CA PRO A 122 -16.26 9.85 22.48
C PRO A 122 -17.02 10.11 21.16
N GLY A 123 -18.31 10.45 21.25
CA GLY A 123 -19.14 10.78 20.10
C GLY A 123 -19.92 9.59 19.50
N GLU A 124 -20.02 9.56 18.17
CA GLU A 124 -20.68 8.48 17.42
C GLU A 124 -19.78 7.23 17.37
N ARG A 125 -20.30 6.10 17.84
CA ARG A 125 -19.56 4.84 17.98
C ARG A 125 -20.48 3.65 17.74
N LEU A 126 -19.90 2.52 17.33
CA LEU A 126 -20.67 1.31 16.99
C LEU A 126 -21.47 0.78 18.18
N GLU A 127 -20.89 0.75 19.39
CA GLU A 127 -21.58 0.22 20.57
C GLU A 127 -22.83 1.03 20.92
N ARG A 128 -22.72 2.36 20.94
CA ARG A 128 -23.88 3.23 21.19
C ARG A 128 -24.99 3.00 20.18
N LEU A 129 -24.66 2.98 18.88
CA LEU A 129 -25.64 2.75 17.82
C LEU A 129 -26.29 1.37 17.91
N ALA A 130 -25.55 0.36 18.38
CA ALA A 130 -26.10 -0.96 18.66
C ALA A 130 -27.05 -0.95 19.85
N CYS A 131 -26.65 -0.36 20.98
CA CYS A 131 -27.50 -0.32 22.17
C CYS A 131 -28.76 0.52 21.94
N ASP A 132 -28.66 1.60 21.17
CA ASP A 132 -29.82 2.41 20.76
C ASP A 132 -30.78 1.61 19.87
N ARG A 133 -30.30 0.63 19.07
CA ARG A 133 -31.15 -0.20 18.19
C ARG A 133 -31.84 -1.36 18.90
N ILE A 134 -31.25 -1.91 19.97
CA ILE A 134 -31.75 -3.14 20.61
C ILE A 134 -33.24 -3.04 21.01
N PRO A 135 -33.71 -1.98 21.70
CA PRO A 135 -35.12 -1.88 22.10
C PRO A 135 -36.08 -1.88 20.89
N TYR A 136 -35.68 -1.22 19.80
CA TYR A 136 -36.47 -1.20 18.56
C TYR A 136 -36.51 -2.58 17.91
N LEU A 137 -35.38 -3.27 17.83
CA LEU A 137 -35.33 -4.63 17.27
C LEU A 137 -36.17 -5.61 18.11
N GLU A 138 -36.08 -5.55 19.44
CA GLU A 138 -36.88 -6.39 20.34
C GLU A 138 -38.38 -6.16 20.17
N ARG A 139 -38.78 -4.90 20.04
CA ARG A 139 -40.18 -4.52 19.83
C ARG A 139 -40.70 -4.91 18.45
N TYR A 140 -39.90 -4.73 17.40
CA TYR A 140 -40.38 -4.82 16.02
C TYR A 140 -40.18 -6.19 15.39
N LEU A 141 -39.22 -7.00 15.87
CA LEU A 141 -38.94 -8.35 15.35
C LEU A 141 -40.16 -9.27 15.28
N PRO A 142 -41.05 -9.33 16.30
CA PRO A 142 -42.26 -10.16 16.23
C PRO A 142 -43.15 -9.79 15.04
N THR A 143 -43.36 -8.50 14.82
CA THR A 143 -44.17 -7.97 13.71
C THR A 143 -43.48 -8.14 12.36
N MET A 144 -42.17 -7.87 12.27
CA MET A 144 -41.37 -8.11 11.05
C MET A 144 -41.43 -9.57 10.60
N GLY A 145 -41.39 -10.52 11.54
CA GLY A 145 -41.46 -11.96 11.25
C GLY A 145 -42.80 -12.41 10.66
N ARG A 146 -43.86 -11.61 10.78
CA ARG A 146 -45.18 -11.88 10.18
C ARG A 146 -45.30 -11.32 8.77
N ILE A 147 -44.50 -10.31 8.42
CA ILE A 147 -44.47 -9.69 7.10
C ILE A 147 -43.67 -10.59 6.16
N GLY A 148 -44.34 -11.61 5.62
CA GLY A 148 -43.79 -12.59 4.68
C GLY A 148 -44.02 -12.23 3.22
N THR A 149 -43.86 -13.21 2.33
CA THR A 149 -44.08 -13.06 0.88
C THR A 149 -45.56 -13.11 0.46
N ASP A 150 -46.46 -13.55 1.34
CA ASP A 150 -47.89 -13.64 1.06
C ASP A 150 -48.64 -12.50 1.78
N MET A 151 -48.86 -11.42 1.04
CA MET A 151 -49.57 -10.23 1.54
C MET A 151 -51.09 -10.45 1.59
N GLU A 152 -51.62 -11.44 0.88
CA GLU A 152 -53.06 -11.76 0.88
C GLU A 152 -53.46 -12.51 2.16
N ALA A 153 -52.56 -13.37 2.66
CA ALA A 153 -52.74 -14.09 3.91
C ALA A 153 -52.31 -13.30 5.16
N LEU A 154 -51.84 -12.05 5.02
CA LEU A 154 -51.31 -11.27 6.13
C LEU A 154 -52.42 -10.84 7.10
N VAL A 155 -52.35 -11.35 8.33
CA VAL A 155 -53.23 -10.99 9.45
C VAL A 155 -52.38 -10.39 10.56
N LEU A 156 -52.74 -9.17 10.99
CA LEU A 156 -51.99 -8.41 12.01
C LEU A 156 -52.91 -8.03 13.17
N SER A 157 -52.38 -8.07 14.39
CA SER A 157 -53.09 -7.56 15.57
C SER A 157 -53.06 -6.02 15.61
N LYS A 158 -53.86 -5.39 16.48
CA LYS A 158 -53.75 -3.94 16.71
C LYS A 158 -52.34 -3.50 17.10
N ALA A 159 -51.67 -4.28 17.95
CA ALA A 159 -50.30 -3.99 18.39
C ALA A 159 -49.27 -4.04 17.24
N ASP A 160 -49.48 -4.93 16.26
CA ASP A 160 -48.65 -5.00 15.06
C ASP A 160 -48.86 -3.77 14.15
N ILE A 161 -50.11 -3.32 14.00
CA ILE A 161 -50.44 -2.11 13.24
C ILE A 161 -49.80 -0.87 13.87
N ASP A 162 -49.91 -0.72 15.18
CA ASP A 162 -49.32 0.41 15.92
C ASP A 162 -47.79 0.38 15.80
N THR A 163 -47.20 -0.82 15.85
CA THR A 163 -45.77 -1.03 15.63
C THR A 163 -45.33 -0.62 14.23
N LEU A 164 -46.07 -1.02 13.19
CA LEU A 164 -45.77 -0.64 11.81
C LEU A 164 -45.88 0.87 11.60
N TRP A 165 -46.88 1.52 12.21
CA TRP A 165 -47.04 2.96 12.14
C TRP A 165 -45.85 3.69 12.79
N GLU A 166 -45.44 3.27 13.98
CA GLU A 166 -44.28 3.85 14.65
C GLU A 166 -42.99 3.68 13.84
N MET A 167 -42.79 2.50 13.23
CA MET A 167 -41.67 2.26 12.32
C MET A 167 -41.68 3.21 11.12
N ILE A 168 -42.86 3.52 10.58
CA ILE A 168 -43.02 4.50 9.49
C ILE A 168 -42.64 5.89 9.97
N GLN A 169 -43.08 6.30 11.17
CA GLN A 169 -42.74 7.60 11.75
C GLN A 169 -41.24 7.74 12.03
N LEU A 170 -40.59 6.66 12.46
CA LEU A 170 -39.15 6.62 12.75
C LEU A 170 -38.29 6.24 11.54
N PHE A 171 -38.87 6.11 10.35
CA PHE A 171 -38.18 5.56 9.18
C PHE A 171 -36.85 6.28 8.88
N ASP A 172 -36.86 7.61 8.90
CA ASP A 172 -35.66 8.40 8.62
C ASP A 172 -34.59 8.27 9.72
N VAL A 173 -35.02 8.21 10.98
CA VAL A 173 -34.11 8.01 12.13
C VAL A 173 -33.45 6.62 12.06
N ILE A 174 -34.24 5.58 11.78
CA ILE A 174 -33.73 4.20 11.60
C ILE A 174 -32.75 4.15 10.43
N ARG A 175 -33.10 4.82 9.32
CA ARG A 175 -32.27 4.88 8.12
C ARG A 175 -30.93 5.56 8.41
N GLU A 176 -30.96 6.72 9.08
CA GLU A 176 -29.76 7.47 9.45
C GLU A 176 -28.86 6.67 10.40
N ASN A 177 -29.43 6.04 11.43
CA ASN A 177 -28.67 5.19 12.36
C ASN A 177 -28.00 4.00 11.65
N LEU A 178 -28.69 3.35 10.71
CA LEU A 178 -28.10 2.28 9.88
C LEU A 178 -27.00 2.81 8.95
N GLN A 179 -27.17 4.01 8.39
CA GLN A 179 -26.13 4.65 7.57
C GLN A 179 -24.86 4.91 8.39
N LYS A 180 -25.00 5.49 9.59
CA LYS A 180 -23.88 5.77 10.50
C LYS A 180 -23.16 4.49 10.92
N ASP A 181 -23.92 3.48 11.34
CA ASP A 181 -23.37 2.18 11.75
C ASP A 181 -22.58 1.50 10.62
N THR A 182 -23.18 1.44 9.43
CA THR A 182 -22.51 0.83 8.27
C THR A 182 -21.28 1.62 7.82
N ALA A 183 -21.28 2.96 7.94
CA ALA A 183 -20.12 3.79 7.64
C ALA A 183 -18.99 3.58 8.65
N LEU A 184 -19.28 3.59 9.96
CA LEU A 184 -18.31 3.34 11.02
C LEU A 184 -17.68 1.95 10.88
N TYR A 185 -18.49 0.91 10.66
CA TYR A 185 -17.96 -0.44 10.49
C TYR A 185 -17.14 -0.58 9.20
N ALA A 186 -17.55 0.06 8.10
CA ALA A 186 -16.74 0.07 6.87
C ALA A 186 -15.38 0.73 7.08
N ARG A 187 -15.30 1.79 7.89
CA ARG A 187 -14.05 2.43 8.30
C ARG A 187 -13.20 1.49 9.16
N PHE A 188 -13.79 0.89 10.20
CA PHE A 188 -13.11 -0.12 11.02
C PHE A 188 -12.55 -1.25 10.15
N ARG A 189 -13.38 -1.80 9.25
CA ARG A 189 -13.00 -2.89 8.35
C ARG A 189 -11.79 -2.54 7.49
N LYS A 190 -11.77 -1.35 6.91
CA LYS A 190 -10.65 -0.85 6.10
C LYS A 190 -9.38 -0.72 6.93
N ASP A 191 -9.48 -0.06 8.09
CA ASP A 191 -8.33 0.31 8.91
C ASP A 191 -7.76 -0.90 9.65
N PHE A 192 -8.62 -1.75 10.24
CA PHE A 192 -8.24 -2.98 10.94
C PHE A 192 -7.47 -3.92 10.01
N ARG A 193 -7.96 -4.17 8.80
CA ARG A 193 -7.25 -5.00 7.80
C ARG A 193 -5.88 -4.44 7.44
N GLY A 194 -5.77 -3.12 7.32
CA GLY A 194 -4.50 -2.45 7.03
C GLY A 194 -3.44 -2.72 8.10
N HIS A 195 -3.87 -2.81 9.36
CA HIS A 195 -3.00 -2.92 10.53
C HIS A 195 -2.84 -4.33 11.10
N TYR A 196 -3.77 -5.25 10.81
CA TYR A 196 -3.75 -6.61 11.35
C TYR A 196 -2.55 -7.41 10.82
N ARG A 197 -1.65 -7.83 11.71
CA ARG A 197 -0.52 -8.70 11.38
C ARG A 197 -0.33 -9.71 12.50
N GLU A 198 -0.54 -10.99 12.21
CA GLU A 198 -0.35 -12.05 13.18
C GLU A 198 0.87 -12.89 12.82
N GLY A 199 1.86 -12.94 13.72
CA GLY A 199 3.09 -13.72 13.52
C GLY A 199 3.94 -13.26 12.32
N GLY A 200 3.82 -11.99 11.92
CA GLY A 200 4.56 -11.41 10.80
C GLY A 200 6.06 -11.34 11.08
N GLU A 201 6.87 -11.96 10.22
CA GLU A 201 8.33 -11.87 10.24
C GLU A 201 8.83 -11.08 9.04
N LEU A 202 9.70 -10.10 9.31
CA LEU A 202 10.38 -9.31 8.28
C LEU A 202 11.81 -9.84 8.10
N SER A 203 12.21 -10.06 6.85
CA SER A 203 13.61 -10.29 6.50
C SER A 203 14.19 -9.07 5.81
N ILE A 204 15.47 -8.82 6.10
CA ILE A 204 16.29 -7.86 5.39
C ILE A 204 16.87 -8.61 4.17
N LEU A 205 16.43 -8.23 2.98
CA LEU A 205 16.92 -8.84 1.73
C LEU A 205 18.28 -8.27 1.32
N GLY A 206 18.57 -7.03 1.73
CA GLY A 206 19.83 -6.39 1.41
C GLY A 206 19.98 -5.02 2.06
N TYR A 207 21.22 -4.54 2.05
CA TYR A 207 21.57 -3.18 2.44
C TYR A 207 22.05 -2.43 1.20
N GLY A 208 21.35 -1.36 0.84
CA GLY A 208 21.94 -0.34 -0.02
C GLY A 208 22.96 0.48 0.78
N GLU A 209 23.75 1.31 0.09
CA GLU A 209 24.76 2.15 0.75
C GLU A 209 24.14 3.15 1.73
N ILE A 210 22.87 3.51 1.51
CA ILE A 210 22.10 4.47 2.32
C ILE A 210 20.73 3.96 2.79
N SER A 211 20.29 2.77 2.37
CA SER A 211 18.93 2.27 2.63
C SER A 211 18.91 0.79 2.98
N THR A 212 17.79 0.31 3.51
CA THR A 212 17.57 -1.10 3.83
C THR A 212 16.40 -1.62 3.01
N VAL A 213 16.59 -2.76 2.37
CA VAL A 213 15.58 -3.44 1.58
C VAL A 213 15.02 -4.60 2.40
N MET A 214 13.70 -4.67 2.53
CA MET A 214 13.03 -5.64 3.38
C MET A 214 11.78 -6.25 2.72
N SER A 215 11.42 -7.44 3.15
CA SER A 215 10.20 -8.10 2.73
C SER A 215 9.64 -8.93 3.88
N MET A 216 8.32 -9.13 3.89
CA MET A 216 7.67 -10.04 4.83
C MET A 216 7.89 -11.48 4.36
N VAL A 217 8.46 -12.33 5.21
CA VAL A 217 8.80 -13.72 4.87
C VAL A 217 7.69 -14.68 5.23
N LYS A 218 7.11 -14.50 6.41
CA LYS A 218 5.99 -15.30 6.88
C LYS A 218 5.05 -14.46 7.73
N GLY A 219 3.80 -14.86 7.81
CA GLY A 219 2.82 -14.24 8.69
C GLY A 219 1.40 -14.56 8.26
N ARG A 220 0.44 -14.01 8.98
CA ARG A 220 -0.97 -14.07 8.62
C ARG A 220 -1.55 -12.67 8.50
N VAL A 221 -2.28 -12.44 7.41
CA VAL A 221 -2.93 -11.16 7.09
C VAL A 221 -4.39 -11.41 6.77
N LEU A 222 -5.23 -10.40 7.01
CA LEU A 222 -6.64 -10.46 6.60
C LEU A 222 -6.77 -10.06 5.14
N ASP A 223 -7.50 -10.87 4.36
CA ASP A 223 -7.83 -10.54 2.98
C ASP A 223 -9.04 -9.59 2.87
N ARG A 224 -9.59 -9.43 1.66
CA ARG A 224 -10.76 -8.58 1.43
C ARG A 224 -12.01 -9.11 2.13
N SER A 225 -12.11 -10.42 2.32
CA SER A 225 -13.21 -11.13 2.94
C SER A 225 -13.07 -11.29 4.45
N PHE A 226 -12.01 -10.73 5.05
CA PHE A 226 -11.68 -10.89 6.48
C PHE A 226 -11.28 -12.33 6.83
N GLU A 227 -10.85 -13.11 5.84
CA GLU A 227 -10.28 -14.42 6.08
C GLU A 227 -8.78 -14.31 6.33
N LEU A 228 -8.29 -15.11 7.28
CA LEU A 228 -6.91 -15.12 7.69
C LEU A 228 -6.08 -15.93 6.69
N GLN A 229 -5.31 -15.22 5.87
CA GLN A 229 -4.46 -15.83 4.86
C GLN A 229 -3.02 -15.96 5.36
N ARG A 230 -2.44 -17.14 5.20
CA ARG A 230 -1.00 -17.35 5.40
C ARG A 230 -0.25 -16.69 4.24
N VAL A 231 0.72 -15.86 4.56
CA VAL A 231 1.63 -15.26 3.58
C VAL A 231 2.97 -15.97 3.71
N GLU A 232 3.41 -16.61 2.64
CA GLU A 232 4.75 -17.17 2.49
C GLU A 232 5.49 -16.35 1.43
N GLY A 233 6.17 -15.31 1.90
CA GLY A 233 6.80 -14.32 1.03
C GLY A 233 5.82 -13.26 0.53
N SER A 234 6.13 -12.00 0.81
CA SER A 234 5.41 -10.86 0.26
C SER A 234 5.72 -10.70 -1.23
N LYS A 235 4.67 -10.41 -2.02
CA LYS A 235 4.80 -9.90 -3.40
C LYS A 235 5.65 -8.62 -3.43
N TRP A 236 5.67 -7.85 -2.36
CA TRP A 236 6.36 -6.57 -2.28
C TRP A 236 7.72 -6.68 -1.58
N VAL A 237 8.70 -5.99 -2.17
CA VAL A 237 9.99 -5.67 -1.58
C VAL A 237 10.02 -4.17 -1.32
N TRP A 238 10.36 -3.77 -0.10
CA TRP A 238 10.29 -2.39 0.36
C TRP A 238 11.68 -1.83 0.65
N LYS A 239 12.04 -0.72 0.01
CA LYS A 239 13.22 0.08 0.33
C LYS A 239 12.78 1.22 1.26
N ARG A 240 13.35 1.25 2.47
CA ARG A 240 13.09 2.34 3.42
C ARG A 240 13.87 3.58 2.98
N MET A 241 13.15 4.66 2.72
CA MET A 241 13.74 5.97 2.41
C MET A 241 14.20 6.68 3.69
N PRO A 242 15.12 7.65 3.59
CA PRO A 242 15.44 8.56 4.70
C PRO A 242 14.19 9.26 5.25
N PRO A 243 14.22 9.73 6.51
CA PRO A 243 13.13 10.52 7.04
C PRO A 243 13.00 11.85 6.29
N PHE A 244 11.76 12.23 6.01
CA PHE A 244 11.38 13.48 5.38
C PHE A 244 11.08 14.54 6.45
N PRO A 245 11.41 15.82 6.18
CA PRO A 245 11.26 16.87 7.18
C PRO A 245 9.81 17.35 7.32
N SER A 246 8.95 17.10 6.32
CA SER A 246 7.55 17.54 6.35
C SER A 246 6.64 16.67 5.46
N ARG A 247 5.32 16.83 5.61
CA ARG A 247 4.33 16.12 4.80
C ARG A 247 4.35 16.60 3.35
N GLU A 248 4.59 17.88 3.14
CA GLU A 248 4.71 18.51 1.81
C GLU A 248 5.90 17.94 1.02
N GLU A 249 7.02 17.63 1.70
CA GLU A 249 8.16 16.94 1.07
C GLU A 249 7.83 15.48 0.71
N VAL A 250 7.05 14.78 1.54
CA VAL A 250 6.55 13.43 1.22
C VAL A 250 5.63 13.48 -0.01
N ASP A 251 4.75 14.47 -0.09
CA ASP A 251 3.83 14.62 -1.22
C ASP A 251 4.59 14.98 -2.52
N ARG A 252 5.59 15.87 -2.44
CA ARG A 252 6.48 16.15 -3.58
C ARG A 252 7.26 14.92 -4.03
N TYR A 253 7.79 14.13 -3.10
CA TYR A 253 8.47 12.87 -3.44
C TYR A 253 7.52 11.86 -4.09
N ASP A 254 6.30 11.69 -3.59
CA ASP A 254 5.31 10.79 -4.19
C ASP A 254 4.96 11.20 -5.63
N ALA A 255 4.77 12.51 -5.86
CA ALA A 255 4.56 13.03 -7.21
C ALA A 255 5.77 12.77 -8.13
N ALA A 256 6.98 13.09 -7.68
CA ALA A 256 8.21 12.85 -8.43
C ALA A 256 8.44 11.36 -8.73
N TYR A 257 8.16 10.48 -7.76
CA TYR A 257 8.30 9.03 -7.91
C TYR A 257 7.38 8.46 -8.99
N ARG A 258 6.10 8.87 -8.97
CA ARG A 258 5.12 8.44 -9.99
C ARG A 258 5.45 8.99 -11.37
N GLU A 259 5.87 10.26 -11.43
CA GLU A 259 6.23 10.89 -12.69
C GLU A 259 7.48 10.28 -13.31
N TYR A 260 8.53 10.05 -12.52
CA TYR A 260 9.75 9.39 -12.98
C TYR A 260 9.45 8.01 -13.56
N ARG A 261 8.62 7.21 -12.87
CA ARG A 261 8.14 5.92 -13.39
C ARG A 261 7.41 6.08 -14.72
N ALA A 262 6.52 7.06 -14.83
CA ALA A 262 5.76 7.31 -16.06
C ALA A 262 6.69 7.68 -17.23
N LEU A 263 7.70 8.51 -16.98
CA LEU A 263 8.71 8.90 -17.98
C LEU A 263 9.55 7.70 -18.44
N LEU A 264 10.02 6.85 -17.50
CA LEU A 264 10.75 5.62 -17.84
C LEU A 264 9.91 4.67 -18.71
N VAL A 265 8.65 4.44 -18.34
CA VAL A 265 7.75 3.59 -19.13
C VAL A 265 7.46 4.21 -20.50
N ALA A 266 7.25 5.52 -20.58
CA ALA A 266 6.96 6.22 -21.83
C ALA A 266 8.13 6.17 -22.83
N MET A 267 9.38 6.07 -22.36
CA MET A 267 10.55 5.84 -23.22
C MET A 267 10.83 4.37 -23.52
N GLY A 268 10.01 3.45 -22.99
CA GLY A 268 10.13 2.02 -23.22
C GLY A 268 11.09 1.28 -22.29
N ILE A 269 11.47 1.86 -21.14
CA ILE A 269 12.17 1.14 -20.07
C ILE A 269 11.14 0.40 -19.24
N ALA A 270 11.27 -0.93 -19.16
CA ALA A 270 10.39 -1.73 -18.35
C ALA A 270 10.76 -1.60 -16.86
N VAL A 271 9.76 -1.40 -16.02
CA VAL A 271 9.91 -1.31 -14.56
C VAL A 271 8.87 -2.22 -13.90
N PRO A 272 9.21 -2.89 -12.79
CA PRO A 272 8.24 -3.72 -12.07
C PRO A 272 7.07 -2.89 -11.54
N GLU A 273 6.01 -3.56 -11.11
CA GLU A 273 4.92 -2.91 -10.38
C GLU A 273 5.47 -2.23 -9.13
N GLN A 274 4.98 -1.02 -8.83
CA GLN A 274 5.50 -0.17 -7.77
C GLN A 274 4.39 0.34 -6.85
N ALA A 275 4.72 0.57 -5.59
CA ALA A 275 3.82 1.09 -4.58
C ALA A 275 4.59 2.00 -3.62
N LEU A 276 3.93 3.02 -3.07
CA LEU A 276 4.48 3.82 -1.99
C LEU A 276 3.66 3.62 -0.71
N SER A 277 4.35 3.52 0.42
CA SER A 277 3.72 3.51 1.74
C SER A 277 4.38 4.56 2.63
N ARG A 278 3.55 5.28 3.38
CA ARG A 278 3.95 6.43 4.21
C ARG A 278 3.73 6.06 5.68
N PHE A 279 4.70 6.39 6.52
CA PHE A 279 4.63 6.11 7.95
C PHE A 279 5.06 7.34 8.73
N ASP A 280 4.30 7.64 9.78
CA ASP A 280 4.63 8.64 10.78
C ASP A 280 5.01 7.89 12.06
N TYR A 281 6.22 8.08 12.55
CA TYR A 281 6.68 7.46 13.78
C TYR A 281 7.55 8.42 14.58
N ALA A 282 7.12 8.72 15.81
CA ALA A 282 7.84 9.60 16.74
C ALA A 282 8.22 10.97 16.13
N GLY A 283 7.34 11.55 15.32
CA GLY A 283 7.56 12.83 14.64
C GLY A 283 8.46 12.76 13.39
N ALA A 284 8.89 11.56 13.00
CA ALA A 284 9.64 11.35 11.75
C ALA A 284 8.73 10.75 10.68
N LEU A 285 8.64 11.44 9.53
CA LEU A 285 7.91 10.96 8.36
C LEU A 285 8.83 10.09 7.51
N THR A 286 8.49 8.84 7.29
CA THR A 286 9.28 7.90 6.48
C THR A 286 8.45 7.36 5.33
N VAL A 287 9.04 7.32 4.13
CA VAL A 287 8.45 6.66 2.97
C VAL A 287 9.12 5.31 2.75
N TYR A 288 8.33 4.31 2.36
CA TYR A 288 8.81 3.02 1.88
C TYR A 288 8.46 2.92 0.40
N ALA A 289 9.49 2.81 -0.43
CA ALA A 289 9.36 2.56 -1.85
C ALA A 289 9.25 1.06 -2.09
N GLY A 290 8.08 0.62 -2.51
CA GLY A 290 7.73 -0.78 -2.76
C GLY A 290 7.83 -1.13 -4.23
N GLN A 291 8.36 -2.30 -4.51
CA GLN A 291 8.35 -2.90 -5.85
C GLN A 291 7.91 -4.36 -5.79
N ALA A 292 7.31 -4.86 -6.86
CA ALA A 292 7.04 -6.27 -7.01
C ALA A 292 8.36 -7.06 -6.92
N ARG A 293 8.31 -8.17 -6.20
CA ARG A 293 9.43 -9.07 -6.00
C ARG A 293 9.77 -9.71 -7.33
N ILE A 294 11.01 -9.51 -7.72
CA ILE A 294 11.66 -10.15 -8.85
C ILE A 294 12.55 -11.29 -8.36
N ASN A 295 12.91 -12.20 -9.26
CA ASN A 295 13.85 -13.27 -8.92
C ASN A 295 15.27 -12.69 -8.77
N PRO A 296 15.89 -12.76 -7.57
CA PRO A 296 17.21 -12.18 -7.34
C PRO A 296 18.33 -12.84 -8.16
N ASP A 297 18.15 -14.09 -8.61
CA ASP A 297 19.13 -14.78 -9.44
C ASP A 297 19.30 -14.16 -10.83
N PHE A 298 18.31 -13.37 -11.29
CA PHE A 298 18.35 -12.69 -12.58
C PHE A 298 18.84 -11.24 -12.52
N VAL A 299 19.22 -10.74 -11.34
CA VAL A 299 19.84 -9.40 -11.24
C VAL A 299 21.20 -9.46 -11.94
N ALA A 300 21.50 -8.49 -12.80
CA ALA A 300 22.62 -8.58 -13.75
C ALA A 300 23.98 -8.81 -13.05
N HIS A 301 24.27 -8.12 -11.95
CA HIS A 301 25.52 -8.38 -11.18
C HIS A 301 25.61 -9.79 -10.57
N VAL A 302 24.46 -10.42 -10.23
CA VAL A 302 24.41 -11.81 -9.75
C VAL A 302 24.62 -12.77 -10.92
N LEU A 303 23.95 -12.53 -12.04
CA LEU A 303 24.08 -13.33 -13.26
C LEU A 303 25.51 -13.34 -13.78
N LEU A 304 26.20 -12.20 -13.79
CA LEU A 304 27.58 -12.12 -14.30
C LEU A 304 28.55 -13.11 -13.67
N ARG A 305 28.31 -13.55 -12.43
CA ARG A 305 29.14 -14.55 -11.74
C ARG A 305 28.97 -15.97 -12.28
N ARG A 306 27.91 -16.20 -13.08
CA ARG A 306 27.51 -17.50 -13.65
C ARG A 306 27.65 -17.55 -15.17
N LEU A 307 27.71 -16.38 -15.82
CA LEU A 307 27.83 -16.28 -17.27
C LEU A 307 29.28 -16.47 -17.71
N ASP A 308 29.46 -17.05 -18.89
CA ASP A 308 30.72 -16.94 -19.62
C ASP A 308 30.89 -15.51 -20.20
N THR A 309 32.08 -15.23 -20.73
CA THR A 309 32.41 -13.91 -21.26
C THR A 309 31.47 -13.45 -22.38
N GLU A 310 31.03 -14.34 -23.27
CA GLU A 310 30.16 -13.96 -24.39
C GLU A 310 28.75 -13.63 -23.93
N ASN A 311 28.20 -14.39 -22.99
CA ASN A 311 26.90 -14.06 -22.39
C ASN A 311 26.97 -12.81 -21.51
N ALA A 312 28.09 -12.58 -20.81
CA ALA A 312 28.32 -11.34 -20.08
C ALA A 312 28.34 -10.11 -21.01
N LYS A 313 28.99 -10.23 -22.18
CA LYS A 313 28.97 -9.19 -23.23
C LYS A 313 27.56 -8.95 -23.74
N ARG A 314 26.77 -10.00 -23.99
CA ARG A 314 25.36 -9.87 -24.41
C ARG A 314 24.52 -9.14 -23.36
N LEU A 315 24.66 -9.51 -22.08
CA LEU A 315 23.97 -8.84 -20.98
C LEU A 315 24.33 -7.35 -20.90
N PHE A 316 25.61 -7.01 -21.02
CA PHE A 316 26.07 -5.63 -21.04
C PHE A 316 25.52 -4.86 -22.25
N PHE A 317 25.50 -5.47 -23.43
CA PHE A 317 24.89 -4.88 -24.62
C PHE A 317 23.40 -4.58 -24.42
N MET A 318 22.65 -5.46 -23.75
CA MET A 318 21.25 -5.19 -23.41
C MET A 318 21.10 -3.97 -22.50
N VAL A 319 21.98 -3.81 -21.50
CA VAL A 319 21.99 -2.60 -20.66
C VAL A 319 22.28 -1.34 -21.50
N LEU A 320 23.26 -1.39 -22.40
CA LEU A 320 23.55 -0.27 -23.31
C LEU A 320 22.35 0.10 -24.20
N ARG A 321 21.58 -0.89 -24.67
CA ARG A 321 20.34 -0.64 -25.44
C ARG A 321 19.25 0.07 -24.61
N GLU A 322 19.13 -0.25 -23.33
CA GLU A 322 18.21 0.48 -22.44
C GLU A 322 18.68 1.92 -22.20
N LEU A 323 19.99 2.11 -22.06
CA LEU A 323 20.63 3.43 -21.92
C LEU A 323 20.48 4.30 -23.18
N GLU A 324 20.48 3.70 -24.36
CA GLU A 324 20.19 4.41 -25.63
C GLU A 324 18.80 5.06 -25.63
N LYS A 325 17.80 4.44 -24.99
CA LYS A 325 16.46 5.03 -24.86
C LYS A 325 16.50 6.32 -24.05
N VAL A 326 17.28 6.34 -22.96
CA VAL A 326 17.49 7.54 -22.14
C VAL A 326 18.22 8.62 -22.95
N PHE A 327 19.24 8.24 -23.71
CA PHE A 327 19.96 9.14 -24.60
C PHE A 327 19.02 9.82 -25.61
N ALA A 328 18.27 9.01 -26.35
CA ALA A 328 17.33 9.47 -27.37
C ALA A 328 16.20 10.32 -26.77
N PHE A 329 15.75 10.00 -25.56
CA PHE A 329 14.81 10.84 -24.83
C PHE A 329 15.39 12.23 -24.54
N ASN A 330 16.58 12.29 -23.94
CA ASN A 330 17.24 13.55 -23.58
C ASN A 330 17.63 14.40 -24.80
N ALA A 331 18.02 13.76 -25.91
CA ALA A 331 18.44 14.44 -27.14
C ALA A 331 17.29 15.13 -27.88
N ARG A 332 16.04 14.67 -27.70
CA ARG A 332 14.87 15.27 -28.39
C ARG A 332 14.60 16.71 -28.01
N GLY A 333 15.05 17.16 -26.83
CA GLY A 333 14.84 18.52 -26.34
C GLY A 333 13.36 18.78 -26.01
N GLY A 334 13.03 18.96 -24.73
CA GLY A 334 11.63 19.16 -24.33
C GLY A 334 11.47 19.67 -22.91
N GLY A 335 12.45 20.42 -22.40
CA GLY A 335 12.45 20.91 -21.01
C GLY A 335 12.69 19.82 -19.96
N VAL A 336 12.40 18.56 -20.26
CA VAL A 336 12.60 17.42 -19.36
C VAL A 336 13.91 16.69 -19.70
N ARG A 337 14.73 16.44 -18.69
CA ARG A 337 15.89 15.54 -18.79
C ARG A 337 15.79 14.43 -17.74
N ILE A 338 16.17 13.23 -18.12
CA ILE A 338 16.17 12.04 -17.29
C ILE A 338 17.61 11.65 -16.97
N GLY A 339 17.88 11.42 -15.69
CA GLY A 339 19.09 10.77 -15.23
C GLY A 339 18.80 9.30 -14.93
N ILE A 340 19.82 8.45 -14.93
CA ILE A 340 19.67 7.03 -14.61
C ILE A 340 20.89 6.51 -13.87
N ASP A 341 20.66 5.70 -12.83
CA ASP A 341 21.72 4.94 -12.18
C ASP A 341 21.92 3.62 -12.93
N GLY A 342 22.91 3.63 -13.83
CA GLY A 342 23.13 2.53 -14.77
C GLY A 342 23.69 1.24 -14.16
N GLN A 343 24.02 1.21 -12.87
CA GLN A 343 24.70 0.08 -12.22
C GLN A 343 24.04 -1.27 -12.53
N LEU A 344 24.87 -2.31 -12.72
CA LEU A 344 24.42 -3.68 -13.01
C LEU A 344 23.55 -4.28 -11.88
N SER A 345 23.60 -3.75 -10.66
CA SER A 345 22.68 -4.11 -9.58
C SER A 345 21.25 -3.61 -9.78
N ASN A 346 21.04 -2.63 -10.67
CA ASN A 346 19.75 -2.00 -10.92
C ASN A 346 19.04 -2.57 -12.15
N TRP A 347 19.65 -3.56 -12.81
CA TRP A 347 19.14 -4.20 -14.02
C TRP A 347 18.87 -5.68 -13.79
N VAL A 348 17.75 -6.17 -14.31
CA VAL A 348 17.31 -7.56 -14.13
C VAL A 348 16.91 -8.13 -15.48
N LEU A 349 17.47 -9.29 -15.82
CA LEU A 349 17.16 -9.97 -17.07
C LEU A 349 15.74 -10.56 -16.99
N ASP A 350 14.89 -10.17 -17.94
CA ASP A 350 13.60 -10.80 -18.18
C ASP A 350 13.81 -11.95 -19.17
N SER A 351 14.30 -13.09 -18.65
CA SER A 351 14.65 -14.25 -19.47
C SER A 351 13.40 -15.03 -19.85
N LYS A 352 13.12 -15.13 -21.16
CA LYS A 352 11.97 -15.89 -21.67
C LYS A 352 12.07 -17.39 -21.40
N GLY A 353 13.30 -17.92 -21.33
CA GLY A 353 13.58 -19.34 -21.09
C GLY A 353 13.96 -19.67 -19.64
N GLY A 354 14.14 -18.67 -18.78
CA GLY A 354 14.55 -18.85 -17.39
C GLY A 354 15.98 -19.41 -17.22
N ALA A 355 16.83 -19.32 -18.25
CA ALA A 355 18.20 -19.82 -18.20
C ALA A 355 19.09 -18.88 -17.38
N LEU A 356 19.81 -19.42 -16.39
CA LEU A 356 20.70 -18.64 -15.51
C LEU A 356 22.13 -18.51 -16.04
N ASN A 357 22.45 -19.24 -17.10
CA ASN A 357 23.78 -19.34 -17.71
C ASN A 357 23.79 -18.87 -19.17
N TYR A 358 22.68 -18.36 -19.69
CA TYR A 358 22.54 -17.96 -21.09
C TYR A 358 21.69 -16.71 -21.23
N VAL A 359 22.10 -15.80 -22.13
CA VAL A 359 21.39 -14.56 -22.45
C VAL A 359 20.96 -14.61 -23.91
N HIS A 360 19.65 -14.58 -24.14
CA HIS A 360 19.05 -14.64 -25.47
C HIS A 360 18.84 -13.22 -26.04
N GLU A 361 19.02 -13.03 -27.35
CA GLU A 361 18.89 -11.71 -27.99
C GLU A 361 17.48 -11.10 -27.84
N GLY A 362 16.47 -11.97 -27.73
CA GLY A 362 15.06 -11.60 -27.54
C GLY A 362 14.61 -11.45 -26.09
N ASP A 363 15.52 -11.56 -25.11
CA ASP A 363 15.21 -11.30 -23.70
C ASP A 363 14.97 -9.80 -23.45
N GLY A 364 14.30 -9.47 -22.35
CA GLY A 364 14.06 -8.10 -21.91
C GLY A 364 14.93 -7.70 -20.71
N MET A 365 14.82 -6.43 -20.30
CA MET A 365 15.46 -5.92 -19.08
C MET A 365 14.45 -5.14 -18.24
N PHE A 366 14.43 -5.39 -16.94
CA PHE A 366 13.76 -4.53 -15.96
C PHE A 366 14.76 -3.62 -15.27
N TYR A 367 14.38 -2.35 -15.10
CA TYR A 367 15.07 -1.40 -14.24
C TYR A 367 14.37 -1.32 -12.88
N ILE A 368 15.13 -1.47 -11.79
CA ILE A 368 14.55 -1.61 -10.44
C ILE A 368 14.86 -0.47 -9.46
N ASP A 369 15.87 0.37 -9.71
CA ASP A 369 16.16 1.50 -8.80
C ASP A 369 15.42 2.78 -9.17
N THR A 370 14.10 2.80 -8.95
CA THR A 370 13.26 3.99 -9.14
C THR A 370 13.07 4.82 -7.87
N SER A 371 13.62 4.35 -6.75
CA SER A 371 13.45 4.99 -5.43
C SER A 371 14.11 6.36 -5.31
N THR A 372 15.03 6.66 -6.23
CA THR A 372 15.66 7.97 -6.41
C THR A 372 15.17 8.54 -7.75
N PRO A 373 14.07 9.31 -7.78
CA PRO A 373 13.62 9.98 -9.00
C PRO A 373 14.67 10.94 -9.54
N LEU A 374 15.32 10.57 -10.64
CA LEU A 374 16.38 11.36 -11.29
C LEU A 374 15.82 12.01 -12.55
N PHE A 375 15.18 13.17 -12.39
CA PHE A 375 14.78 13.97 -13.54
C PHE A 375 14.71 15.47 -13.24
N ARG A 376 14.98 16.24 -14.30
CA ARG A 376 14.91 17.70 -14.31
C ARG A 376 13.80 18.17 -15.21
N LYS A 377 13.15 19.26 -14.79
CA LYS A 377 12.31 20.10 -15.66
C LYS A 377 12.90 21.49 -15.70
N GLU A 378 13.13 22.02 -16.90
CA GLU A 378 13.79 23.31 -17.12
C GLU A 378 15.11 23.45 -16.33
N GLY A 379 15.90 22.37 -16.34
CA GLY A 379 17.19 22.29 -15.63
C GLY A 379 17.09 22.15 -14.11
N ARG A 380 15.90 22.10 -13.53
CA ARG A 380 15.69 21.98 -12.07
C ARG A 380 15.33 20.56 -11.66
N GLU A 381 16.05 20.02 -10.67
CA GLU A 381 15.71 18.73 -10.04
C GLU A 381 14.30 18.75 -9.45
N GLN A 382 13.54 17.69 -9.69
CA GLN A 382 12.15 17.58 -9.20
C GLN A 382 12.05 16.93 -7.82
N MET A 383 13.09 16.19 -7.42
CA MET A 383 13.23 15.64 -6.09
C MET A 383 14.17 16.52 -5.27
N ASN A 384 13.88 16.74 -3.99
CA ASN A 384 14.78 17.44 -3.08
C ASN A 384 16.02 16.55 -2.78
N PRO A 385 17.23 16.91 -3.27
CA PRO A 385 18.45 16.14 -3.04
C PRO A 385 18.83 16.03 -1.55
N GLU A 386 18.33 16.96 -0.72
CA GLU A 386 18.68 17.00 0.69
C GLU A 386 18.18 15.80 1.48
N VAL A 387 17.15 15.11 0.98
CA VAL A 387 16.60 13.90 1.62
C VAL A 387 17.69 12.82 1.78
N PHE A 388 18.62 12.71 0.83
CA PHE A 388 19.68 11.68 0.86
C PHE A 388 20.80 12.04 1.85
N ILE A 389 21.09 13.33 2.02
CA ILE A 389 22.09 13.80 2.99
C ILE A 389 21.55 13.86 4.42
N MET A 390 20.23 13.71 4.65
CA MET A 390 19.68 13.59 6.01
C MET A 390 20.24 12.37 6.77
N THR A 391 20.70 11.36 6.03
CA THR A 391 21.41 10.19 6.58
C THR A 391 22.87 10.47 6.95
N THR A 392 23.40 11.63 6.53
CA THR A 392 24.74 12.09 6.91
C THR A 392 24.70 12.79 8.28
N PRO A 393 25.82 12.74 9.04
CA PRO A 393 25.94 13.45 10.31
C PRO A 393 25.76 14.96 10.12
N SER A 394 25.10 15.64 11.06
CA SER A 394 24.72 17.06 10.89
C SER A 394 25.89 17.98 10.58
N PHE A 395 27.06 17.75 11.17
CA PHE A 395 28.29 18.53 10.95
C PHE A 395 28.91 18.33 9.56
N LEU A 396 28.62 17.20 8.90
CA LEU A 396 29.11 16.89 7.54
C LEU A 396 28.14 17.31 6.44
N ARG A 397 26.86 17.55 6.77
CA ARG A 397 25.83 17.94 5.80
C ARG A 397 26.24 19.14 4.97
N TRP A 398 26.80 20.17 5.60
CA TRP A 398 27.23 21.37 4.89
C TRP A 398 28.38 21.08 3.89
N VAL A 399 29.35 20.25 4.29
CA VAL A 399 30.46 19.84 3.42
C VAL A 399 29.95 19.02 2.23
N VAL A 400 29.11 18.01 2.48
CA VAL A 400 28.52 17.17 1.42
C VAL A 400 27.67 18.01 0.46
N ARG A 401 26.84 18.91 1.01
CA ARG A 401 26.01 19.82 0.22
C ARG A 401 26.84 20.73 -0.67
N ARG A 402 27.91 21.34 -0.14
CA ARG A 402 28.68 22.37 -0.84
C ARG A 402 29.61 21.82 -1.92
N PHE A 403 30.14 20.61 -1.73
CA PHE A 403 31.22 20.07 -2.55
C PHE A 403 30.85 18.83 -3.37
N PHE A 404 29.80 18.08 -3.02
CA PHE A 404 29.54 16.77 -3.63
C PHE A 404 28.15 16.59 -4.20
N LEU A 405 27.12 17.24 -3.64
CA LEU A 405 25.73 16.90 -3.95
C LEU A 405 25.35 17.14 -5.42
N GLN A 406 25.67 18.31 -5.96
CA GLN A 406 25.33 18.66 -7.33
C GLN A 406 26.14 17.83 -8.33
N GLU A 407 27.46 17.72 -8.13
CA GLU A 407 28.35 16.96 -9.01
C GLU A 407 27.96 15.48 -9.07
N VAL A 408 27.63 14.86 -7.93
CA VAL A 408 27.20 13.46 -7.89
C VAL A 408 25.88 13.27 -8.65
N LEU A 409 24.93 14.21 -8.52
CA LEU A 409 23.66 14.12 -9.24
C LEU A 409 23.82 14.35 -10.74
N ASP A 410 24.67 15.31 -11.14
CA ASP A 410 24.93 15.62 -12.55
C ASP A 410 25.47 14.41 -13.33
N ARG A 411 26.26 13.54 -12.68
CA ARG A 411 26.80 12.31 -13.29
C ARG A 411 25.73 11.41 -13.87
N TYR A 412 24.56 11.30 -13.24
CA TYR A 412 23.49 10.44 -13.72
C TYR A 412 22.83 10.94 -15.01
N TYR A 413 23.06 12.22 -15.38
CA TYR A 413 22.54 12.83 -16.61
C TYR A 413 23.57 12.81 -17.76
N ASP A 414 24.82 12.43 -17.47
CA ASP A 414 25.88 12.23 -18.44
C ASP A 414 26.02 10.74 -18.76
N LEU A 415 25.57 10.36 -19.95
CA LEU A 415 25.54 8.96 -20.34
C LEU A 415 26.93 8.32 -20.40
N ARG A 416 27.97 9.08 -20.77
CA ARG A 416 29.32 8.57 -20.83
C ARG A 416 29.81 8.24 -19.43
N LEU A 417 29.56 9.13 -18.46
CA LEU A 417 29.90 8.89 -17.06
C LEU A 417 29.10 7.74 -16.45
N VAL A 418 27.82 7.59 -16.81
CA VAL A 418 27.01 6.42 -16.42
C VAL A 418 27.65 5.12 -16.94
N ILE A 419 28.12 5.09 -18.18
CA ILE A 419 28.79 3.90 -18.75
C ILE A 419 30.12 3.63 -18.03
N VAL A 420 30.91 4.67 -17.74
CA VAL A 420 32.14 4.53 -16.93
C VAL A 420 31.84 3.92 -15.56
N ASP A 421 30.79 4.42 -14.88
CA ASP A 421 30.37 3.90 -13.57
C ASP A 421 29.98 2.42 -13.65
N ILE A 422 29.24 2.01 -14.69
CA ILE A 422 28.87 0.60 -14.90
C ILE A 422 30.10 -0.31 -14.97
N ILE A 423 31.10 0.09 -15.77
CA ILE A 423 32.32 -0.71 -15.96
C ILE A 423 33.16 -0.67 -14.67
N ALA A 424 33.25 0.48 -13.99
CA ALA A 424 33.98 0.64 -12.74
C ALA A 424 33.40 -0.25 -11.62
N ASN A 425 32.08 -0.44 -11.59
CA ASN A 425 31.42 -1.31 -10.62
C ASN A 425 31.82 -2.79 -10.75
N LEU A 426 32.44 -3.23 -11.86
CA LEU A 426 33.00 -4.58 -11.96
C LEU A 426 34.10 -4.84 -10.93
N HIS A 427 34.83 -3.80 -10.48
CA HIS A 427 35.77 -3.94 -9.37
C HIS A 427 35.05 -4.29 -8.06
N LYS A 428 33.98 -3.55 -7.74
CA LYS A 428 33.13 -3.79 -6.56
C LYS A 428 32.50 -5.18 -6.58
N GLU A 429 32.12 -5.66 -7.77
CA GLU A 429 31.53 -6.98 -7.98
C GLU A 429 32.56 -8.13 -8.07
N GLN A 430 33.85 -7.83 -7.92
CA GLN A 430 34.95 -8.78 -8.01
C GLN A 430 35.07 -9.47 -9.39
N MET A 431 34.70 -8.76 -10.45
CA MET A 431 34.76 -9.21 -11.84
C MET A 431 35.64 -8.32 -12.74
N PRO A 432 36.84 -7.87 -12.32
CA PRO A 432 37.67 -6.96 -13.11
C PRO A 432 38.15 -7.57 -14.45
N GLY A 433 38.10 -8.90 -14.60
CA GLY A 433 38.42 -9.60 -15.85
C GLY A 433 37.46 -9.27 -17.01
N LEU A 434 36.25 -8.76 -16.73
CA LEU A 434 35.28 -8.35 -17.77
C LEU A 434 35.55 -6.94 -18.32
N ILE A 435 36.29 -6.10 -17.59
CA ILE A 435 36.63 -4.72 -17.99
C ILE A 435 37.25 -4.64 -19.40
N PRO A 436 38.29 -5.42 -19.76
CA PRO A 436 38.87 -5.36 -21.11
C PRO A 436 37.89 -5.74 -22.23
N HIS A 437 36.79 -6.43 -21.92
CA HIS A 437 35.76 -6.77 -22.90
C HIS A 437 34.67 -5.70 -22.99
N PHE A 438 34.34 -5.04 -21.88
CA PHE A 438 33.27 -4.04 -21.84
C PHE A 438 33.71 -2.69 -22.40
N ILE A 439 34.97 -2.29 -22.22
CA ILE A 439 35.49 -1.01 -22.74
C ILE A 439 35.33 -0.91 -24.27
N PRO A 440 35.79 -1.88 -25.10
CA PRO A 440 35.61 -1.80 -26.54
C PRO A 440 34.13 -1.71 -26.98
N MET A 441 33.24 -2.44 -26.30
CA MET A 441 31.80 -2.40 -26.59
C MET A 441 31.20 -1.04 -26.25
N ALA A 442 31.57 -0.47 -25.10
CA ALA A 442 31.15 0.85 -24.69
C ALA A 442 31.64 1.93 -25.66
N ASN A 443 32.89 1.86 -26.11
CA ASN A 443 33.44 2.82 -27.07
C ASN A 443 32.74 2.74 -28.42
N ALA A 444 32.53 1.52 -28.96
CA ALA A 444 31.76 1.36 -30.20
C ALA A 444 30.33 1.91 -30.07
N PHE A 445 29.71 1.76 -28.90
CA PHE A 445 28.39 2.32 -28.61
C PHE A 445 28.41 3.86 -28.53
N ILE A 446 29.39 4.45 -27.84
CA ILE A 446 29.61 5.89 -27.71
C ILE A 446 29.83 6.53 -29.08
N ASP A 447 30.69 5.93 -29.90
CA ASP A 447 31.01 6.40 -31.24
C ASP A 447 29.78 6.36 -32.14
N ARG A 448 29.01 5.25 -32.11
CA ARG A 448 27.75 5.11 -32.88
C ARG A 448 26.73 6.18 -32.53
N LEU A 449 26.64 6.57 -31.26
CA LEU A 449 25.68 7.59 -30.79
C LEU A 449 26.23 9.02 -30.87
N GLY A 450 27.50 9.21 -31.25
CA GLY A 450 28.13 10.53 -31.30
C GLY A 450 28.25 11.20 -29.93
N ILE A 451 28.40 10.43 -28.86
CA ILE A 451 28.51 10.96 -27.50
C ILE A 451 29.87 11.65 -27.34
N THR A 452 29.86 12.92 -26.92
CA THR A 452 31.07 13.72 -26.71
C THR A 452 31.87 13.26 -25.48
N GLY A 453 33.18 13.47 -25.48
CA GLY A 453 34.07 13.14 -24.34
C GLY A 453 35.14 12.08 -24.64
N GLY A 454 35.19 11.58 -25.88
CA GLY A 454 36.21 10.63 -26.34
C GLY A 454 36.03 9.22 -25.78
N ALA A 455 36.88 8.30 -26.27
CA ALA A 455 36.87 6.90 -25.87
C ALA A 455 37.16 6.74 -24.36
N ILE A 456 36.45 5.81 -23.72
CA ILE A 456 36.70 5.37 -22.35
C ILE A 456 38.00 4.56 -22.32
N THR A 457 38.88 4.85 -21.36
CA THR A 457 40.12 4.10 -21.14
C THR A 457 40.08 3.28 -19.85
N ARG A 458 41.01 2.34 -19.72
CA ARG A 458 41.13 1.53 -18.51
C ARG A 458 41.52 2.36 -17.29
N GLU A 459 42.45 3.30 -17.48
CA GLU A 459 42.93 4.20 -16.44
C GLU A 459 41.81 5.08 -15.90
N GLU A 460 40.91 5.53 -16.78
CA GLU A 460 39.74 6.30 -16.38
C GLU A 460 38.79 5.49 -15.50
N VAL A 461 38.46 4.25 -15.91
CA VAL A 461 37.61 3.34 -15.14
C VAL A 461 38.20 3.06 -13.76
N ASP A 462 39.49 2.76 -13.68
CA ASP A 462 40.19 2.45 -12.43
C ASP A 462 40.27 3.69 -11.51
N LYS A 463 40.54 4.87 -12.08
CA LYS A 463 40.54 6.15 -11.36
C LYS A 463 39.16 6.47 -10.82
N TYR A 464 38.11 6.28 -11.63
CA TYR A 464 36.73 6.48 -11.21
C TYR A 464 36.37 5.58 -10.02
N TYR A 465 36.66 4.27 -10.12
CA TYR A 465 36.40 3.31 -9.02
C TYR A 465 37.14 3.70 -7.74
N SER A 466 38.43 4.05 -7.83
CA SER A 466 39.21 4.41 -6.64
C SER A 466 38.67 5.67 -5.93
N GLY A 467 38.22 6.66 -6.69
CA GLY A 467 37.58 7.87 -6.16
C GLY A 467 36.25 7.58 -5.49
N ASP A 468 35.36 6.83 -6.15
CA ASP A 468 34.07 6.43 -5.58
C ASP A 468 34.25 5.56 -4.32
N ALA A 469 35.19 4.61 -4.37
CA ALA A 469 35.51 3.76 -3.23
C ALA A 469 36.00 4.58 -2.03
N PHE A 470 36.78 5.63 -2.25
CA PHE A 470 37.21 6.53 -1.18
C PHE A 470 36.03 7.29 -0.55
N ILE A 471 35.19 7.92 -1.39
CA ILE A 471 34.01 8.69 -0.94
C ILE A 471 33.12 7.84 -0.04
N TRP A 472 32.79 6.62 -0.47
CA TRP A 472 31.92 5.74 0.31
C TRP A 472 32.56 5.20 1.60
N LYS A 473 33.88 4.97 1.61
CA LYS A 473 34.59 4.57 2.85
C LYS A 473 34.53 5.70 3.87
N PHE A 474 34.82 6.93 3.43
CA PHE A 474 34.71 8.12 4.26
C PHE A 474 33.28 8.31 4.79
N TYR A 475 32.29 8.18 3.91
CA TYR A 475 30.89 8.32 4.26
C TYR A 475 30.41 7.29 5.31
N GLN A 476 30.76 6.02 5.14
CA GLN A 476 30.42 4.98 6.12
C GLN A 476 31.12 5.18 7.46
N PHE A 477 32.38 5.62 7.45
CA PHE A 477 33.11 5.96 8.66
C PHE A 477 32.43 7.08 9.44
N ALA A 478 32.06 8.16 8.74
CA ALA A 478 31.30 9.27 9.31
C ALA A 478 29.98 8.83 9.95
N ARG A 479 29.21 7.95 9.30
CA ARG A 479 27.96 7.40 9.85
C ARG A 479 28.18 6.55 11.11
N ARG A 480 29.30 5.83 11.21
CA ARG A 480 29.66 5.06 12.42
C ARG A 480 29.99 5.98 13.59
N ILE A 481 30.71 7.07 13.34
CA ILE A 481 30.99 8.10 14.35
C ILE A 481 29.68 8.74 14.83
N ASP A 482 28.80 9.12 13.92
CA ASP A 482 27.52 9.73 14.24
C ASP A 482 26.60 8.80 15.04
N ARG A 483 26.60 7.50 14.73
CA ARG A 483 25.94 6.50 15.58
C ARG A 483 26.53 6.49 16.98
N PHE A 484 27.85 6.45 17.12
CA PHE A 484 28.52 6.46 18.42
C PHE A 484 28.19 7.73 19.22
N ILE A 485 28.25 8.91 18.59
CA ILE A 485 27.87 10.16 19.24
C ILE A 485 26.40 10.11 19.67
N THR A 486 25.50 9.67 18.79
CA THR A 486 24.06 9.65 19.09
C THR A 486 23.71 8.67 20.21
N GLU A 487 24.23 7.45 20.15
CA GLU A 487 23.88 6.37 21.09
C GLU A 487 24.68 6.44 22.39
N SER A 488 25.99 6.70 22.31
CA SER A 488 26.89 6.64 23.46
C SER A 488 27.02 7.99 24.18
N ILE A 489 27.04 9.11 23.45
CA ILE A 489 27.19 10.45 24.06
C ILE A 489 25.83 11.07 24.35
N LEU A 490 24.95 11.16 23.35
CA LEU A 490 23.63 11.79 23.48
C LEU A 490 22.57 10.87 24.08
N ARG A 491 22.86 9.57 24.22
CA ARG A 491 21.94 8.53 24.73
C ARG A 491 20.59 8.50 24.02
N LYS A 492 20.58 8.82 22.72
CA LYS A 492 19.41 8.78 21.85
C LYS A 492 19.47 7.53 20.96
N LYS A 493 18.31 7.05 20.52
CA LYS A 493 18.24 5.91 19.59
C LYS A 493 18.66 6.35 18.19
N TYR A 494 19.65 5.66 17.60
CA TYR A 494 20.04 5.92 16.22
C TYR A 494 18.98 5.39 15.25
N SER A 495 18.54 6.25 14.33
CA SER A 495 17.37 5.97 13.47
C SER A 495 17.71 5.19 12.20
N TYR A 496 19.00 5.05 11.88
CA TYR A 496 19.50 4.43 10.65
C TYR A 496 20.14 3.07 10.91
N ARG A 497 19.90 2.12 10.01
CA ARG A 497 20.67 0.87 9.98
C ARG A 497 21.95 1.10 9.18
N LEU A 498 23.08 0.67 9.74
CA LEU A 498 24.37 0.73 9.06
C LEU A 498 24.65 -0.62 8.39
N PRO A 499 25.15 -0.64 7.14
CA PRO A 499 25.58 -1.88 6.51
C PRO A 499 26.74 -2.51 7.28
N GLY A 500 26.89 -3.83 7.14
CA GLY A 500 28.05 -4.57 7.63
C GLY A 500 29.35 -4.22 6.87
N LYS A 501 30.40 -5.03 7.06
CA LYS A 501 31.63 -4.87 6.27
C LYS A 501 31.37 -5.27 4.80
N ILE A 502 31.58 -4.35 3.87
CA ILE A 502 31.53 -4.62 2.43
C ILE A 502 32.92 -5.09 2.00
N LYS A 503 33.00 -6.26 1.36
CA LYS A 503 34.22 -6.71 0.68
C LYS A 503 34.34 -5.89 -0.62
N ARG A 504 35.46 -5.19 -0.78
CA ARG A 504 35.76 -4.34 -1.94
C ARG A 504 37.04 -4.78 -2.59
#